data_AF-A0A0N1BY29-F1
#
_entry.id   AF-A0A0N1BY29-F1
#
_cell.length_a   1.000
_cell.length_b   1.000
_cell.length_c   1.000
_cell.angle_alpha   90.00
_cell.angle_beta   90.00
_cell.angle_gamma   90.00
#
_symmetry.space_group_name_H-M   'P 1'
#
loop_
_entity.id
_entity.type
_entity.pdbx_description
1 polymer ?
#
loop_
_entity_poly.entity_id
_entity_poly.type
_entity_poly.pdbx_seq_one_letter_code
_entity_poly.pdbx_strand_id
1 'polypeptide(L)'
;MDMGKTRASIFGDPVDSLDLSGFAPKAPQDIQAPPADAIRAVSEAARFPSREAKPAVVPAVQPKREQRRHRTGRNVQFNIRARQETIDTFLAIADKQGWVLGEVLEHAVAALQYKLSDKSNG
;
A
#
# COMPACT_ATOMS: atom_id res chain seq x y z
N MET A 1 -36.11 -40.30 -19.67
CA MET A 1 -34.71 -40.79 -19.78
C MET A 1 -33.86 -39.55 -20.00
N ASP A 2 -33.33 -39.01 -18.91
CA ASP A 2 -32.56 -37.76 -18.93
C ASP A 2 -31.11 -38.10 -19.29
N MET A 3 -30.68 -37.67 -20.48
CA MET A 3 -29.31 -37.84 -20.97
C MET A 3 -28.43 -36.82 -20.23
N GLY A 4 -28.00 -37.18 -19.02
CA GLY A 4 -27.13 -36.34 -18.19
C GLY A 4 -25.86 -35.96 -18.95
N LYS A 5 -25.70 -34.67 -19.26
CA LYS A 5 -24.50 -34.13 -19.92
C LYS A 5 -23.28 -34.40 -19.03
N THR A 6 -22.50 -35.41 -19.40
CA THR A 6 -21.23 -35.74 -18.76
C THR A 6 -20.23 -34.61 -19.02
N ARG A 7 -19.61 -34.07 -17.97
CA ARG A 7 -18.56 -33.04 -18.09
C ARG A 7 -17.33 -33.68 -18.75
N ALA A 8 -16.79 -33.07 -19.79
CA ALA A 8 -15.56 -33.51 -20.43
C ALA A 8 -14.41 -33.56 -19.41
N SER A 9 -13.72 -34.70 -19.33
CA SER A 9 -12.59 -34.89 -18.43
C SER A 9 -11.34 -34.25 -19.05
N ILE A 10 -10.72 -33.30 -18.33
CA ILE A 10 -9.57 -32.52 -18.81
C ILE A 10 -8.26 -33.35 -18.75
N PHE A 11 -8.28 -34.48 -18.05
CA PHE A 11 -7.09 -35.29 -17.75
C PHE A 11 -7.17 -36.73 -18.28
N GLY A 12 -8.21 -37.07 -19.05
CA GLY A 12 -8.51 -38.45 -19.47
C GLY A 12 -8.14 -38.80 -20.91
N ASP A 13 -8.18 -37.83 -21.83
CA ASP A 13 -7.91 -38.05 -23.24
C ASP A 13 -6.47 -37.64 -23.61
N PRO A 14 -5.78 -38.39 -24.49
CA PRO A 14 -4.45 -38.02 -24.95
C PRO A 14 -4.50 -36.64 -25.61
N VAL A 15 -3.51 -35.78 -25.32
CA VAL A 15 -3.39 -34.41 -25.86
C VAL A 15 -3.54 -34.30 -27.38
N ASP A 16 -3.25 -35.39 -28.10
CA ASP A 16 -3.38 -35.50 -29.56
C ASP A 16 -4.83 -35.50 -30.07
N SER A 17 -5.84 -35.71 -29.20
CA SER A 17 -7.26 -35.62 -29.57
C SER A 17 -7.86 -34.23 -29.37
N LEU A 18 -7.07 -33.25 -28.92
CA LEU A 18 -7.53 -31.89 -28.66
C LEU A 18 -7.33 -31.02 -29.91
N ASP A 19 -8.41 -30.73 -30.62
CA ASP A 19 -8.38 -29.86 -31.79
C ASP A 19 -8.15 -28.39 -31.38
N LEU A 20 -6.92 -27.91 -31.60
CA LEU A 20 -6.50 -26.53 -31.35
C LEU A 20 -6.50 -25.67 -32.62
N SER A 21 -6.96 -26.20 -33.75
CA SER A 21 -6.97 -25.48 -35.04
C SER A 21 -7.83 -24.21 -35.00
N GLY A 22 -8.83 -24.17 -34.12
CA GLY A 22 -9.65 -22.98 -33.85
C GLY A 22 -8.95 -21.88 -33.05
N PHE A 23 -7.76 -22.14 -32.48
CA PHE A 23 -6.94 -21.16 -31.76
C PHE A 23 -5.95 -20.45 -32.71
N ALA A 24 -6.38 -20.15 -33.93
CA ALA A 24 -5.60 -19.36 -34.87
C ALA A 24 -5.86 -17.85 -34.64
N PRO A 25 -4.82 -17.00 -34.69
CA PRO A 25 -5.01 -15.56 -34.63
C PRO A 25 -5.89 -15.09 -35.79
N LYS A 26 -6.90 -14.27 -35.50
CA LYS A 26 -7.71 -13.66 -36.55
C LYS A 26 -6.82 -12.75 -37.40
N ALA A 27 -7.07 -12.74 -38.71
CA ALA A 27 -6.41 -11.82 -39.62
C ALA A 27 -6.57 -10.37 -39.09
N PRO A 28 -5.53 -9.52 -39.20
CA PRO A 28 -5.63 -8.12 -38.80
C PRO A 28 -6.82 -7.49 -39.51
N GLN A 29 -7.85 -7.14 -38.74
CA GLN A 29 -8.93 -6.33 -39.23
C GLN A 29 -8.51 -4.88 -39.04
N ASP A 30 -8.71 -4.06 -40.06
CA ASP A 30 -8.57 -2.61 -39.95
C ASP A 30 -9.76 -2.10 -39.13
N ILE A 31 -9.64 -2.26 -37.81
CA ILE A 31 -10.55 -1.64 -36.86
C ILE A 31 -10.14 -0.19 -36.87
N GLN A 32 -10.96 0.66 -37.50
CA GLN A 32 -10.87 2.12 -37.37
C GLN A 32 -11.11 2.47 -35.89
N ALA A 33 -10.07 2.29 -35.08
CA ALA A 33 -10.12 2.51 -33.66
C ALA A 33 -10.38 4.00 -33.45
N PRO A 34 -11.34 4.37 -32.57
CA PRO A 34 -11.52 5.75 -32.19
C PRO A 34 -10.20 6.35 -31.67
N PRO A 35 -9.99 7.67 -31.86
CA PRO A 35 -8.80 8.34 -31.35
C PRO A 35 -8.68 8.15 -29.83
N ALA A 36 -7.46 7.98 -29.34
CA ALA A 36 -7.18 7.65 -27.94
C ALA A 36 -7.81 8.65 -26.95
N ASP A 37 -7.91 9.93 -27.34
CA ASP A 37 -8.55 10.97 -26.53
C ASP A 37 -10.05 10.76 -26.36
N ALA A 38 -10.73 10.25 -27.39
CA ALA A 38 -12.16 9.92 -27.31
C ALA A 38 -12.39 8.73 -26.36
N ILE A 39 -11.51 7.73 -26.40
CA ILE A 39 -11.54 6.59 -25.49
C ILE A 39 -11.34 7.07 -24.05
N ARG A 40 -10.34 7.94 -23.82
CA ARG A 40 -10.04 8.52 -22.50
C ARG A 40 -11.22 9.31 -21.93
N ALA A 41 -11.85 10.17 -22.74
CA ALA A 41 -13.00 10.96 -22.32
C ALA A 41 -14.18 10.07 -21.87
N VAL A 42 -14.47 9.00 -22.62
CA VAL A 42 -15.53 8.03 -22.27
C VAL A 42 -15.18 7.29 -20.98
N SER A 43 -13.94 6.83 -20.81
CA SER A 43 -13.50 6.15 -19.59
C SER A 43 -13.60 7.05 -18.36
N GLU A 44 -13.20 8.32 -18.46
CA GLU A 44 -13.31 9.31 -17.38
C GLU A 44 -14.78 9.56 -17.01
N ALA A 45 -15.65 9.78 -18.01
CA ALA A 45 -17.09 9.95 -17.79
C ALA A 45 -17.75 8.72 -17.15
N ALA A 46 -17.28 7.52 -17.49
CA ALA A 46 -17.75 6.25 -16.95
C ALA A 46 -17.15 5.88 -15.58
N ARG A 47 -16.41 6.77 -14.93
CA ARG A 47 -15.71 6.53 -13.64
C ARG A 47 -14.66 5.43 -13.68
N PHE A 48 -14.03 5.21 -14.84
CA PHE A 48 -12.84 4.38 -15.00
C PHE A 48 -11.61 5.27 -15.28
N PRO A 49 -11.12 6.05 -14.29
CA PRO A 49 -9.95 6.88 -14.48
C PRO A 49 -8.69 6.03 -14.62
N SER A 50 -7.73 6.51 -15.43
CA SER A 50 -6.40 5.91 -15.49
C SER A 50 -5.72 5.95 -14.11
N ARG A 51 -5.01 4.86 -13.78
CA ARG A 51 -4.16 4.77 -12.58
C ARG A 51 -2.75 5.32 -12.82
N GLU A 52 -2.43 5.68 -14.05
CA GLU A 52 -1.17 6.36 -14.35
C GLU A 52 -1.10 7.65 -13.54
N ALA A 53 0.03 7.86 -12.88
CA ALA A 53 0.26 9.08 -12.16
C ALA A 53 0.17 10.25 -13.15
N LYS A 54 -0.83 11.12 -12.99
CA LYS A 54 -0.81 12.43 -13.65
C LYS A 54 0.53 13.09 -13.30
N PRO A 55 1.23 13.74 -14.25
CA PRO A 55 2.40 14.55 -13.93
C PRO A 55 2.01 15.49 -12.80
N ALA A 56 2.57 15.24 -11.61
CA ALA A 56 2.22 16.00 -10.44
C ALA A 56 2.66 17.44 -10.70
N VAL A 57 1.71 18.38 -10.70
CA VAL A 57 2.02 19.77 -10.37
C VAL A 57 2.68 19.68 -9.01
N VAL A 58 3.99 19.87 -8.96
CA VAL A 58 4.81 19.79 -7.75
C VAL A 58 4.15 20.68 -6.69
N PRO A 59 3.52 20.12 -5.65
CA PRO A 59 3.12 20.92 -4.51
C PRO A 59 4.41 21.47 -3.89
N ALA A 60 4.38 22.72 -3.43
CA ALA A 60 5.50 23.33 -2.71
C ALA A 60 6.08 22.32 -1.70
N VAL A 61 7.37 22.05 -1.83
CA VAL A 61 8.14 21.07 -1.08
C VAL A 61 7.90 21.33 0.42
N GLN A 62 7.00 20.56 1.05
CA GLN A 62 7.04 20.45 2.50
C GLN A 62 8.42 19.86 2.83
N PRO A 63 9.16 20.41 3.81
CA PRO A 63 10.49 19.92 4.13
C PRO A 63 10.38 18.42 4.41
N LYS A 64 11.00 17.63 3.53
CA LYS A 64 11.02 16.18 3.59
C LYS A 64 11.68 15.82 4.90
N ARG A 65 10.89 15.44 5.92
CA ARG A 65 11.40 14.93 7.20
C ARG A 65 12.41 13.84 6.88
N GLU A 66 13.67 14.10 7.20
CA GLU A 66 14.76 13.16 6.98
C GLU A 66 14.39 11.82 7.61
N GLN A 67 14.35 10.78 6.80
CA GLN A 67 14.06 9.45 7.28
C GLN A 67 15.30 8.93 8.03
N ARG A 68 15.34 9.20 9.32
CA ARG A 68 16.39 8.74 10.24
C ARG A 68 16.21 7.25 10.51
N ARG A 69 16.64 6.41 9.57
CA ARG A 69 16.65 4.95 9.70
C ARG A 69 17.90 4.52 10.47
N HIS A 70 17.80 4.48 11.80
CA HIS A 70 18.78 3.80 12.65
C HIS A 70 18.33 2.35 12.89
N ARG A 71 19.20 1.35 12.64
CA ARG A 71 18.94 -0.07 12.95
C ARG A 71 19.18 -0.30 14.45
N THR A 72 18.23 0.07 15.29
CA THR A 72 18.38 0.12 16.76
C THR A 72 17.64 -1.00 17.51
N GLY A 73 17.13 -2.02 16.81
CA GLY A 73 16.41 -3.14 17.46
C GLY A 73 14.96 -2.83 17.85
N ARG A 74 14.43 -1.64 17.53
CA ARG A 74 13.03 -1.23 17.73
C ARG A 74 12.10 -1.89 16.70
N ASN A 75 11.97 -3.22 16.76
CA ASN A 75 11.25 -4.05 15.79
C ASN A 75 9.84 -4.47 16.25
N VAL A 76 9.48 -4.22 17.51
CA VAL A 76 8.15 -4.53 18.05
C VAL A 76 7.23 -3.31 17.91
N GLN A 77 6.04 -3.53 17.35
CA GLN A 77 5.03 -2.49 17.21
C GLN A 77 4.30 -2.26 18.55
N PHE A 78 4.23 -1.00 18.99
CA PHE A 78 3.51 -0.58 20.18
C PHE A 78 2.33 0.31 19.77
N ASN A 79 1.12 -0.24 19.84
CA ASN A 79 -0.10 0.46 19.43
C ASN A 79 -0.81 1.06 20.64
N ILE A 80 -0.83 2.39 20.73
CA ILE A 80 -1.52 3.12 21.79
C ILE A 80 -2.33 4.29 21.23
N ARG A 81 -3.38 4.67 21.95
CA ARG A 81 -4.13 5.91 21.70
C ARG A 81 -3.70 6.96 22.72
N ALA A 82 -3.50 8.19 22.25
CA ALA A 82 -3.14 9.33 23.08
C ALA A 82 -3.97 10.55 22.70
N ARG A 83 -4.03 11.54 23.60
CA ARG A 83 -4.63 12.84 23.29
C ARG A 83 -3.75 13.60 22.29
N GLN A 84 -4.35 14.49 21.51
CA GLN A 84 -3.61 15.30 20.52
C GLN A 84 -2.46 16.07 21.16
N GLU A 85 -2.72 16.75 22.28
CA GLU A 85 -1.73 17.51 23.04
C GLU A 85 -0.50 16.67 23.45
N THR A 86 -0.74 15.40 23.80
CA THR A 86 0.33 14.45 24.16
C THR A 86 1.17 14.09 22.94
N ILE A 87 0.53 13.87 21.79
CA ILE A 87 1.21 13.57 20.53
C ILE A 87 2.06 14.78 20.09
N ASP A 88 1.50 15.98 20.15
CA ASP A 88 2.20 17.22 19.76
C ASP A 88 3.44 17.45 20.63
N THR A 89 3.31 17.26 21.94
CA THR A 89 4.42 17.34 22.88
C THR A 89 5.50 16.30 22.58
N PHE A 90 5.09 15.06 22.30
CA PHE A 90 6.00 13.95 21.98
C PHE A 90 6.79 14.22 20.70
N LEU A 91 6.13 14.71 19.65
CA LEU A 91 6.77 15.11 18.40
C LEU A 91 7.72 16.30 18.60
N ALA A 92 7.32 17.30 19.39
CA ALA A 92 8.16 18.46 19.68
C ALA A 92 9.45 18.08 20.43
N ILE A 93 9.40 17.10 21.33
CA ILE A 93 10.60 16.56 21.99
C ILE A 93 11.52 15.87 20.98
N ALA A 94 10.96 15.06 20.08
CA ALA A 94 11.71 14.39 19.02
C ALA A 94 12.46 15.40 18.15
N ASP A 95 11.76 16.44 17.69
CA ASP A 95 12.30 17.48 16.82
C ASP A 95 13.39 18.29 17.52
N LYS A 96 13.18 18.67 18.80
CA LYS A 96 14.16 19.43 19.59
C LYS A 96 15.45 18.67 19.86
N GLN A 97 15.36 17.37 20.13
CA GLN A 97 16.53 16.56 20.50
C GLN A 97 17.18 15.85 19.31
N GLY A 98 16.55 15.93 18.13
CA GLY A 98 17.01 15.18 16.96
C GLY A 98 16.72 13.67 17.04
N TRP A 99 15.88 13.22 17.97
CA TRP A 99 15.60 11.81 18.23
C TRP A 99 14.57 11.22 17.27
N VAL A 100 14.58 9.90 17.10
CA VAL A 100 13.44 9.18 16.52
C VAL A 100 12.38 8.90 17.58
N LEU A 101 11.12 8.71 17.17
CA LEU A 101 9.99 8.48 18.10
C LEU A 101 10.25 7.34 19.09
N GLY A 102 10.90 6.27 18.64
CA GLY A 102 11.25 5.16 19.53
C GLY A 102 12.24 5.55 20.64
N GLU A 103 13.19 6.44 20.38
CA GLU A 103 14.14 6.95 21.39
C GLU A 103 13.43 7.83 22.41
N VAL A 104 12.53 8.70 21.94
CA VAL A 104 11.72 9.53 22.83
C VAL A 104 10.93 8.64 23.79
N LEU A 105 10.36 7.54 23.30
CA LEU A 105 9.62 6.60 24.14
C LEU A 105 10.52 5.92 25.18
N GLU A 106 11.71 5.44 24.79
CA GLU A 106 12.70 4.84 25.69
C GLU A 106 13.10 5.80 26.83
N HIS A 107 13.43 7.05 26.47
CA HIS A 107 13.75 8.10 27.44
C HIS A 107 12.56 8.45 28.35
N ALA A 108 11.35 8.52 27.80
CA ALA A 108 10.14 8.79 28.57
C ALA A 108 9.87 7.67 29.60
N VAL A 109 10.04 6.40 29.21
CA VAL A 109 9.87 5.25 30.09
C VAL A 109 10.93 5.23 31.20
N ALA A 110 12.20 5.50 30.88
CA ALA A 110 13.25 5.58 31.88
C ALA A 110 13.01 6.71 32.90
N ALA A 111 12.62 7.90 32.41
CA ALA A 111 12.28 9.03 33.27
C ALA A 111 11.04 8.74 34.15
N LEU A 112 10.06 8.01 33.62
CA LEU A 112 8.88 7.59 34.39
C LEU A 112 9.27 6.60 35.49
N GLN A 113 10.10 5.60 35.20
CA GLN A 113 10.60 4.64 36.20
C GLN A 113 11.34 5.36 37.34
N TYR A 114 12.27 6.25 37.01
CA TYR A 114 13.00 7.04 38.00
C TYR A 114 12.04 7.78 38.94
N LYS A 115 11.05 8.50 38.38
CA LYS A 115 10.06 9.24 39.18
C LYS A 115 9.20 8.34 40.07
N LEU A 116 8.87 7.13 39.61
CA LEU A 116 8.06 6.19 40.37
C LEU A 116 8.87 5.52 41.50
N SER A 117 10.14 5.20 41.25
CA SER A 117 11.05 4.67 42.27
C SER A 117 11.37 5.70 43.36
N ASP A 118 11.52 6.97 42.99
CA ASP A 118 11.75 8.06 43.95
C ASP A 118 10.53 8.27 44.86
N LYS A 119 9.32 8.16 44.28
CA LYS A 119 8.06 8.29 45.01
C LYS A 119 7.73 7.09 45.92
N SER A 120 8.30 5.91 45.67
CA SER A 120 8.12 4.76 46.57
C SER A 120 9.04 4.78 47.79
N ASN A 121 10.08 5.61 47.78
CA ASN A 121 11.08 5.72 48.85
C ASN A 121 10.86 6.92 49.79
N GLY A 122 9.82 7.74 49.58
CA GLY A 122 9.42 8.85 50.43
C GLY A 122 8.00 8.70 50.94
#